data_AF-A0A8H6A0D2-F1
#
_entry.id   AF-A0A8H6A0D2-F1
#
_cell.length_a   1.000
_cell.length_b   1.000
_cell.length_c   1.000
_cell.angle_alpha   90.00
_cell.angle_beta   90.00
_cell.angle_gamma   90.00
#
_symmetry.space_group_name_H-M   'P 1'
#
loop_
_entity.id
_entity.type
_entity.pdbx_description
1 polymer ?
#
loop_
_entity_poly.entity_id
_entity_poly.type
_entity_poly.pdbx_seq_one_letter_code
_entity_poly.pdbx_strand_id
1 'polypeptide(L)'
;MADSRRDRMLMPPPLPPGSSDRHEPSSTIHTSIIMSDTTSVGTSRASSLKSSAFSESTKLRVRQIDRDECWACGTEPPYICHVIAQEDRQASLWVELGLIDFPLTSVLNAIPLCLSCHDQFDCLNDPGFVFIPKDLQFFIEYELKDRERRKIAAEKGVILKRETPTSEQYKMYQVSKGIITVDAIGGQYLPVFLKSYLHRRRFDFNIAQVLSKPREWHGAPLACLRRCIQALGSPRLGIVNRDSCLKLRQLYDLYFFDDEYSPSCNKLPDLAVRSQPIDGGQKRQFDDVTPGDPHSAKRHQGPREGGNNSSQDTTTFCPILLREVRAVWSLGPDVSTEEAVRQFAPIVTRSLNSSHV
;
A
#
# COMPACT_ATOMS: atom_id res chain seq x y z
N MET A 1 -63.70 45.14 17.01
CA MET A 1 -64.24 45.28 15.63
C MET A 1 -63.07 45.02 14.69
N ALA A 2 -62.70 43.76 14.46
CA ALA A 2 -63.25 42.85 13.46
C ALA A 2 -63.16 43.43 12.03
N ASP A 3 -62.14 43.02 11.27
CA ASP A 3 -62.42 42.44 9.96
C ASP A 3 -61.34 41.43 9.52
N SER A 4 -61.83 40.36 8.92
CA SER A 4 -61.15 39.13 8.58
C SER A 4 -60.91 39.10 7.07
N ARG A 5 -59.69 38.82 6.61
CA ARG A 5 -59.45 38.46 5.20
C ARG A 5 -58.83 37.07 5.12
N ARG A 6 -59.68 36.14 4.66
CA ARG A 6 -59.40 34.74 4.36
C ARG A 6 -58.69 34.56 3.02
N ASP A 7 -57.98 33.44 2.97
CA ASP A 7 -57.43 32.69 1.85
C ASP A 7 -58.09 32.87 0.48
N ARG A 8 -57.22 32.92 -0.55
CA ARG A 8 -57.51 32.34 -1.87
C ARG A 8 -56.32 31.50 -2.32
N MET A 9 -56.46 30.18 -2.13
CA MET A 9 -55.67 29.17 -2.81
C MET A 9 -55.99 29.17 -4.31
N LEU A 10 -54.95 29.17 -5.13
CA LEU A 10 -55.04 29.00 -6.58
C LEU A 10 -55.10 27.50 -6.90
N MET A 11 -56.17 27.08 -7.59
CA MET A 11 -56.29 25.73 -8.14
C MET A 11 -55.57 25.61 -9.50
N PRO A 12 -55.00 24.45 -9.86
CA PRO A 12 -54.46 24.21 -11.19
C PRO A 12 -55.56 23.88 -12.22
N PRO A 13 -55.32 24.11 -13.52
CA PRO A 13 -56.29 23.92 -14.59
C PRO A 13 -56.46 22.43 -15.01
N PRO A 14 -57.61 22.06 -15.61
CA PRO A 14 -57.94 20.67 -15.96
C PRO A 14 -57.31 20.20 -17.30
N LEU A 15 -57.07 18.88 -17.38
CA LEU A 15 -56.59 18.16 -18.56
C LEU A 15 -57.72 17.89 -19.59
N PRO A 16 -57.43 17.89 -20.90
CA PRO A 16 -58.40 17.52 -21.93
C PRO A 16 -58.47 16.00 -22.20
N PRO A 17 -59.60 15.49 -22.75
CA PRO A 17 -59.90 14.06 -22.86
C PRO A 17 -59.26 13.40 -24.08
N GLY A 18 -58.98 12.10 -23.95
CA GLY A 18 -58.46 11.26 -25.03
C GLY A 18 -59.54 10.69 -25.95
N SER A 19 -59.15 10.34 -27.18
CA SER A 19 -59.82 9.35 -28.01
C SER A 19 -58.78 8.58 -28.84
N SER A 20 -58.90 7.26 -28.77
CA SER A 20 -58.21 6.27 -29.60
C SER A 20 -58.66 6.39 -31.05
N ASP A 21 -57.75 6.25 -32.02
CA ASP A 21 -58.02 5.37 -33.17
C ASP A 21 -56.76 5.04 -33.99
N ARG A 22 -56.80 3.81 -34.52
CA ARG A 22 -55.81 3.16 -35.38
C ARG A 22 -55.83 3.76 -36.79
N HIS A 23 -54.67 3.88 -37.44
CA HIS A 23 -54.34 3.22 -38.72
C HIS A 23 -52.99 3.71 -39.30
N GLU A 24 -52.19 2.75 -39.73
CA GLU A 24 -51.07 2.90 -40.66
C GLU A 24 -51.55 3.36 -42.06
N PRO A 25 -50.69 4.03 -42.87
CA PRO A 25 -49.87 3.25 -43.81
C PRO A 25 -48.45 3.80 -44.09
N SER A 26 -47.51 2.85 -44.16
CA SER A 26 -46.44 2.62 -45.16
C SER A 26 -45.89 3.74 -46.08
N SER A 27 -44.55 3.62 -46.29
CA SER A 27 -43.73 4.04 -47.46
C SER A 27 -43.06 5.44 -47.32
N THR A 28 -41.76 5.72 -47.56
CA THR A 28 -40.67 5.10 -48.34
C THR A 28 -39.32 5.85 -48.09
N ILE A 29 -38.21 5.11 -47.87
CA ILE A 29 -36.79 5.33 -48.26
C ILE A 29 -35.99 6.58 -47.74
N HIS A 30 -34.90 6.35 -46.97
CA HIS A 30 -33.53 6.30 -47.51
C HIS A 30 -32.50 5.70 -46.52
N THR A 31 -31.79 4.71 -47.04
CA THR A 31 -30.78 3.84 -46.43
C THR A 31 -29.38 4.45 -46.49
N SER A 32 -28.53 4.19 -45.49
CA SER A 32 -27.13 3.79 -45.75
C SER A 32 -26.60 2.90 -44.62
N ILE A 33 -26.55 1.62 -44.95
CA ILE A 33 -25.93 0.48 -44.27
C ILE A 33 -24.42 0.51 -44.52
N ILE A 34 -23.61 0.19 -43.51
CA ILE A 34 -22.41 -0.64 -43.69
C ILE A 34 -22.42 -1.70 -42.58
N MET A 35 -22.88 -2.90 -42.95
CA MET A 35 -22.51 -4.17 -42.31
C MET A 35 -21.68 -4.95 -43.33
N SER A 36 -20.66 -5.63 -42.85
CA SER A 36 -20.17 -6.86 -43.48
C SER A 36 -20.03 -7.90 -42.38
N ASP A 37 -20.93 -8.87 -42.43
CA ASP A 37 -20.94 -10.10 -41.65
C ASP A 37 -19.75 -10.99 -42.00
N THR A 38 -19.30 -11.82 -41.05
CA THR A 38 -19.25 -13.26 -41.29
C THR A 38 -19.18 -14.04 -39.97
N THR A 39 -20.07 -15.02 -39.91
CA THR A 39 -20.30 -16.05 -38.91
C THR A 39 -19.04 -16.78 -38.45
N SER A 40 -18.82 -16.82 -37.13
CA SER A 40 -18.31 -18.04 -36.48
C SER A 40 -19.10 -18.26 -35.19
N VAL A 41 -19.87 -19.35 -35.15
CA VAL A 41 -20.42 -19.92 -33.93
C VAL A 41 -19.26 -20.61 -33.23
N GLY A 42 -18.43 -19.81 -32.57
CA GLY A 42 -17.45 -20.28 -31.61
C GLY A 42 -18.06 -20.12 -30.23
N THR A 43 -18.41 -21.24 -29.59
CA THR A 43 -18.62 -21.31 -28.13
C THR A 43 -17.37 -20.78 -27.43
N SER A 44 -17.31 -19.47 -27.26
CA SER A 44 -16.41 -18.83 -26.34
C SER A 44 -16.99 -19.15 -24.97
N ARG A 45 -16.50 -20.24 -24.37
CA ARG A 45 -16.22 -20.23 -22.93
C ARG A 45 -15.25 -19.07 -22.71
N ALA A 46 -15.77 -17.85 -22.77
CA ALA A 46 -15.17 -16.72 -22.12
C ALA A 46 -15.20 -17.14 -20.66
N SER A 47 -14.07 -17.65 -20.17
CA SER A 47 -13.71 -17.41 -18.80
C SER A 47 -13.98 -15.93 -18.60
N SER A 48 -15.09 -15.62 -17.93
CA SER A 48 -15.28 -14.34 -17.28
C SER A 48 -14.14 -14.24 -16.30
N LEU A 49 -12.95 -13.85 -16.81
CA LEU A 49 -11.83 -13.39 -16.03
C LEU A 49 -12.45 -12.30 -15.18
N LYS A 50 -12.72 -12.63 -13.91
CA LYS A 50 -13.39 -11.72 -12.98
C LYS A 50 -12.56 -10.45 -13.02
N SER A 51 -13.08 -9.43 -13.67
CA SER A 51 -12.38 -8.17 -13.78
C SER A 51 -12.18 -7.70 -12.34
N SER A 52 -10.93 -7.45 -12.04
CA SER A 52 -10.46 -7.05 -10.73
C SER A 52 -10.55 -5.53 -10.53
N ALA A 53 -10.98 -4.81 -11.58
CA ALA A 53 -11.33 -3.41 -11.52
C ALA A 53 -12.70 -3.20 -10.84
N PHE A 54 -12.93 -1.99 -10.33
CA PHE A 54 -14.26 -1.59 -9.85
C PHE A 54 -15.28 -1.67 -10.98
N SER A 55 -16.44 -2.27 -10.69
CA SER A 55 -17.59 -2.20 -11.58
C SER A 55 -18.07 -0.75 -11.74
N GLU A 56 -18.72 -0.43 -12.86
CA GLU A 56 -19.30 0.90 -13.05
C GLU A 56 -20.35 1.23 -11.97
N SER A 57 -21.07 0.23 -11.47
CA SER A 57 -22.00 0.40 -10.34
C SER A 57 -21.29 0.82 -9.04
N THR A 58 -20.12 0.22 -8.77
CA THR A 58 -19.28 0.59 -7.61
C THR A 58 -18.79 2.02 -7.76
N LYS A 59 -18.25 2.39 -8.93
CA LYS A 59 -17.75 3.74 -9.20
C LYS A 59 -18.84 4.79 -9.04
N LEU A 60 -20.02 4.55 -9.62
CA LEU A 60 -21.17 5.44 -9.51
C LEU A 60 -21.60 5.60 -8.05
N ARG A 61 -21.62 4.51 -7.28
CA ARG A 61 -21.99 4.55 -5.86
C ARG A 61 -21.02 5.38 -5.03
N VAL A 62 -19.71 5.27 -5.27
CA VAL A 62 -18.69 6.07 -4.57
C VAL A 62 -18.87 7.56 -4.89
N ARG A 63 -19.08 7.91 -6.16
CA ARG A 63 -19.37 9.30 -6.56
C ARG A 63 -20.58 9.88 -5.85
N GLN A 64 -21.64 9.10 -5.66
CA GLN A 64 -22.84 9.52 -4.91
C GLN A 64 -22.55 9.76 -3.43
N ILE A 65 -21.68 8.96 -2.80
CA ILE A 65 -21.34 9.09 -1.38
C ILE A 65 -20.46 10.32 -1.15
N ASP A 66 -19.43 10.49 -1.99
CA ASP A 66 -18.37 11.49 -1.81
C ASP A 66 -18.54 12.76 -2.68
N ARG A 67 -19.72 12.95 -3.29
CA ARG A 67 -20.12 14.15 -4.05
C ARG A 67 -19.32 14.43 -5.33
N ASP A 68 -18.79 13.38 -5.96
CA ASP A 68 -18.02 13.44 -7.22
C ASP A 68 -16.83 14.45 -7.20
N GLU A 69 -16.22 14.64 -6.03
CA GLU A 69 -15.02 15.48 -5.85
C GLU A 69 -13.83 14.63 -5.37
N CYS A 70 -12.59 15.11 -5.61
CA CYS A 70 -11.41 14.50 -5.00
C CYS A 70 -11.49 14.59 -3.46
N TRP A 71 -11.44 13.44 -2.79
CA TRP A 71 -11.50 13.35 -1.34
C TRP A 71 -10.37 14.10 -0.64
N ALA A 72 -9.19 14.20 -1.27
CA ALA A 72 -8.04 14.87 -0.69
C ALA A 72 -8.07 16.40 -0.86
N CYS A 73 -8.39 16.90 -2.06
CA CYS A 73 -8.22 18.32 -2.39
C CYS A 73 -9.46 19.01 -2.98
N GLY A 74 -10.56 18.30 -3.18
CA GLY A 74 -11.81 18.85 -3.73
C GLY A 74 -11.79 19.10 -5.24
N THR A 75 -10.71 18.75 -5.95
CA THR A 75 -10.66 18.93 -7.41
C THR A 75 -11.57 17.94 -8.15
N GLU A 76 -12.31 18.43 -9.13
CA GLU A 76 -13.16 17.65 -10.03
C GLU A 76 -12.54 17.54 -11.44
N PRO A 77 -12.81 16.46 -12.20
CA PRO A 77 -13.46 15.22 -11.75
C PRO A 77 -12.46 14.26 -11.07
N PRO A 78 -12.90 13.43 -10.11
CA PRO A 78 -12.06 12.40 -9.49
C PRO A 78 -12.07 11.07 -10.26
N TYR A 79 -11.03 10.29 -10.01
CA TYR A 79 -10.94 8.87 -10.35
C TYR A 79 -11.26 8.06 -9.09
N ILE A 80 -11.95 6.93 -9.26
CA ILE A 80 -12.27 6.03 -8.14
C ILE A 80 -11.13 5.02 -8.00
N CYS A 81 -10.37 5.18 -6.93
CA CYS A 81 -9.10 4.51 -6.70
C CYS A 81 -9.23 3.46 -5.60
N HIS A 82 -8.43 2.40 -5.67
CA HIS A 82 -8.35 1.41 -4.61
C HIS A 82 -7.43 1.93 -3.50
N VAL A 83 -7.86 1.82 -2.23
CA VAL A 83 -7.01 2.18 -1.08
C VAL A 83 -5.97 1.10 -0.82
N ILE A 84 -6.39 -0.17 -0.82
CA ILE A 84 -5.52 -1.33 -0.97
C ILE A 84 -5.45 -1.65 -2.45
N ALA A 85 -4.29 -1.40 -3.06
CA ALA A 85 -4.05 -1.66 -4.46
C ALA A 85 -4.34 -3.12 -4.81
N GLN A 86 -4.82 -3.34 -6.02
CA GLN A 86 -5.16 -4.68 -6.49
C GLN A 86 -3.91 -5.54 -6.72
N GLU A 87 -2.80 -4.89 -7.08
CA GLU A 87 -1.47 -5.48 -7.29
C GLU A 87 -0.71 -5.69 -5.98
N ASP A 88 -1.33 -5.38 -4.84
CA ASP A 88 -0.73 -5.53 -3.53
C ASP A 88 -0.52 -7.01 -3.20
N ARG A 89 0.73 -7.46 -3.35
CA ARG A 89 1.15 -8.85 -3.15
C ARG A 89 0.99 -9.36 -1.72
N GLN A 90 0.76 -8.48 -0.74
CA GLN A 90 0.55 -8.88 0.65
C GLN A 90 -0.93 -8.82 1.06
N ALA A 91 -1.84 -8.46 0.15
CA ALA A 91 -3.27 -8.43 0.47
C ALA A 91 -3.80 -9.81 0.91
N SER A 92 -3.32 -10.90 0.28
CA SER A 92 -3.69 -12.27 0.67
C SER A 92 -3.26 -12.60 2.11
N LEU A 93 -2.03 -12.25 2.48
CA LEU A 93 -1.53 -12.43 3.85
C LEU A 93 -2.40 -11.68 4.88
N TRP A 94 -2.85 -10.48 4.54
CA TRP A 94 -3.73 -9.70 5.43
C TRP A 94 -5.13 -10.31 5.55
N VAL A 95 -5.66 -10.92 4.49
CA VAL A 95 -6.90 -11.71 4.53
C VAL A 95 -6.71 -12.96 5.40
N GLU A 96 -5.60 -13.68 5.26
CA GLU A 96 -5.27 -14.87 6.05
C GLU A 96 -5.14 -14.55 7.55
N LEU A 97 -4.57 -13.38 7.87
CA LEU A 97 -4.49 -12.86 9.24
C LEU A 97 -5.82 -12.32 9.78
N GLY A 98 -6.90 -12.34 8.98
CA GLY A 98 -8.20 -11.81 9.36
C GLY A 98 -8.24 -10.29 9.50
N LEU A 99 -7.28 -9.57 8.91
CA LEU A 99 -7.21 -8.10 8.93
C LEU A 99 -8.02 -7.45 7.81
N ILE A 100 -8.25 -8.17 6.70
CA ILE A 100 -9.11 -7.75 5.60
C ILE A 100 -10.26 -8.74 5.49
N ASP A 101 -11.47 -8.26 5.75
CA ASP A 101 -12.72 -9.03 5.74
C ASP A 101 -13.70 -8.56 4.64
N PHE A 102 -13.30 -7.58 3.84
CA PHE A 102 -14.11 -7.00 2.76
C PHE A 102 -13.53 -7.29 1.36
N PRO A 103 -14.36 -7.33 0.31
CA PRO A 103 -13.88 -7.47 -1.06
C PRO A 103 -13.10 -6.22 -1.49
N LEU A 104 -11.92 -6.40 -2.10
CA LEU A 104 -11.10 -5.28 -2.57
C LEU A 104 -11.79 -4.46 -3.68
N THR A 105 -12.73 -5.06 -4.41
CA THR A 105 -13.55 -4.41 -5.44
C THR A 105 -14.84 -3.76 -4.91
N SER A 106 -15.02 -3.74 -3.58
CA SER A 106 -16.17 -3.10 -2.94
C SER A 106 -15.95 -1.61 -2.72
N VAL A 107 -17.04 -0.88 -2.46
CA VAL A 107 -16.99 0.54 -2.06
C VAL A 107 -16.14 0.77 -0.82
N LEU A 108 -15.99 -0.24 0.06
CA LEU A 108 -15.22 -0.11 1.30
C LEU A 108 -13.72 0.08 1.07
N ASN A 109 -13.21 -0.30 -0.09
CA ASN A 109 -11.82 -0.10 -0.49
C ASN A 109 -11.64 1.07 -1.48
N ALA A 110 -12.68 1.87 -1.70
CA ALA A 110 -12.68 2.91 -2.73
C ALA A 110 -12.48 4.30 -2.13
N ILE A 111 -11.75 5.15 -2.84
CA ILE A 111 -11.59 6.56 -2.53
C ILE A 111 -11.54 7.39 -3.82
N PRO A 112 -12.31 8.50 -3.93
CA PRO A 112 -12.20 9.37 -5.09
C PRO A 112 -10.98 10.28 -4.97
N LEU A 113 -10.08 10.25 -5.95
CA LEU A 113 -8.88 11.11 -6.00
C LEU A 113 -8.70 11.70 -7.41
N CYS A 114 -8.31 12.98 -7.50
CA CYS A 114 -7.85 13.54 -8.77
C CYS A 114 -6.50 12.92 -9.18
N LEU A 115 -6.12 13.01 -10.45
CA LEU A 115 -4.88 12.40 -10.99
C LEU A 115 -3.64 12.74 -10.15
N SER A 116 -3.48 13.99 -9.74
CA SER A 116 -2.33 14.43 -8.95
C SER A 116 -2.32 13.85 -7.54
N CYS A 117 -3.47 13.78 -6.86
CA CYS A 117 -3.54 13.16 -5.55
C CYS A 117 -3.40 11.64 -5.63
N HIS A 118 -3.95 11.02 -6.67
CA HIS A 118 -3.83 9.58 -6.91
C HIS A 118 -2.37 9.16 -7.13
N ASP A 119 -1.65 9.85 -8.01
CA ASP A 119 -0.21 9.59 -8.26
C ASP A 119 0.61 9.66 -6.97
N GLN A 120 0.35 10.68 -6.15
CA GLN A 120 1.05 10.88 -4.88
C GLN A 120 0.59 9.92 -3.78
N PHE A 121 -0.66 9.44 -3.89
CA PHE A 121 -1.21 8.42 -3.01
C PHE A 121 -0.58 7.06 -3.32
N ASP A 122 -0.40 6.67 -4.58
CA ASP A 122 0.07 5.34 -5.00
C ASP A 122 1.57 5.12 -4.80
N CYS A 123 2.36 6.18 -4.70
CA CYS A 123 3.81 6.13 -4.45
C CYS A 123 4.15 5.35 -3.16
N LEU A 124 4.46 4.05 -3.26
CA LEU A 124 4.67 3.16 -2.11
C LEU A 124 5.88 3.55 -1.23
N ASN A 125 7.02 3.82 -1.85
CA ASN A 125 8.28 4.04 -1.13
C ASN A 125 8.42 5.47 -0.59
N ASP A 126 7.77 6.43 -1.23
CA ASP A 126 7.82 7.85 -0.86
C ASP A 126 6.47 8.51 -1.16
N PRO A 127 5.41 8.19 -0.38
CA PRO A 127 4.09 8.74 -0.60
C PRO A 127 4.11 10.26 -0.46
N GLY A 128 3.42 10.94 -1.36
CA GLY A 128 3.17 12.38 -1.25
C GLY A 128 1.88 12.69 -0.48
N PHE A 129 0.97 11.72 -0.40
CA PHE A 129 -0.31 11.84 0.30
C PHE A 129 -0.66 10.54 1.02
N VAL A 130 -1.09 10.69 2.27
CA VAL A 130 -1.73 9.62 3.05
C VAL A 130 -2.89 10.23 3.82
N PHE A 131 -3.78 9.39 4.34
CA PHE A 131 -4.77 9.83 5.30
C PHE A 131 -4.78 8.85 6.47
N ILE A 132 -5.01 9.36 7.68
CA ILE A 132 -4.84 8.62 8.94
C ILE A 132 -6.14 8.68 9.72
N PRO A 133 -6.63 7.59 10.35
CA PRO A 133 -7.78 7.67 11.22
C PRO A 133 -7.53 8.68 12.34
N LYS A 134 -8.50 9.56 12.61
CA LYS A 134 -8.35 10.62 13.63
C LYS A 134 -8.15 10.04 15.03
N ASP A 135 -8.82 8.95 15.37
CA ASP A 135 -8.70 8.28 16.66
C ASP A 135 -8.05 6.89 16.49
N LEU A 136 -6.71 6.87 16.48
CA LEU A 136 -5.94 5.62 16.45
C LEU A 136 -6.09 4.80 17.72
N GLN A 137 -6.44 5.44 18.85
CA GLN A 137 -6.55 4.78 20.14
C GLN A 137 -7.71 3.78 20.15
N PHE A 138 -8.82 4.12 19.48
CA PHE A 138 -9.94 3.20 19.26
C PHE A 138 -9.49 1.85 18.68
N PHE A 139 -8.65 1.87 17.65
CA PHE A 139 -8.18 0.65 16.98
C PHE A 139 -7.28 -0.18 17.88
N ILE A 140 -6.43 0.48 18.67
CA ILE A 140 -5.55 -0.19 19.64
C ILE A 140 -6.40 -0.91 20.70
N GLU A 141 -7.36 -0.20 21.28
CA GLU A 141 -8.25 -0.77 22.28
C GLU A 141 -9.12 -1.90 21.73
N TYR A 142 -9.55 -1.79 20.46
CA TYR A 142 -10.30 -2.85 19.79
C TYR A 142 -9.45 -4.11 19.65
N GLU A 143 -8.23 -4.00 19.13
CA GLU A 143 -7.33 -5.15 18.94
C GLU A 143 -6.94 -5.79 20.28
N LEU A 144 -6.68 -4.99 21.32
CA LEU A 144 -6.40 -5.53 22.66
C LEU A 144 -7.59 -6.32 23.23
N LYS A 145 -8.82 -5.82 23.05
CA LYS A 145 -10.04 -6.54 23.46
C LYS A 145 -10.25 -7.82 22.66
N ASP A 146 -10.01 -7.79 21.35
CA ASP A 146 -10.12 -8.97 20.50
C ASP A 146 -9.07 -10.03 20.85
N ARG A 147 -7.83 -9.62 21.13
CA ARG A 147 -6.75 -10.52 21.60
C ARG A 147 -7.15 -11.22 22.89
N GLU A 148 -7.60 -10.47 23.90
CA GLU A 148 -8.06 -11.05 25.16
C GLU A 148 -9.24 -12.03 24.94
N ARG A 149 -10.19 -11.66 24.09
CA ARG A 149 -11.31 -12.53 23.71
C ARG A 149 -10.84 -13.84 23.07
N ARG A 150 -9.89 -13.77 22.13
CA ARG A 150 -9.28 -14.95 21.49
C ARG A 150 -8.50 -15.80 22.48
N LYS A 151 -7.80 -15.17 23.44
CA LYS A 151 -7.07 -15.86 24.51
C LYS A 151 -7.99 -16.65 25.43
N ILE A 152 -9.03 -16.01 25.97
CA ILE A 152 -10.04 -16.67 26.82
C ILE A 152 -10.74 -17.82 26.08
N ALA A 153 -10.99 -17.68 24.78
CA ALA A 153 -11.58 -18.74 23.97
C ALA A 153 -10.60 -19.91 23.76
N ALA A 154 -9.32 -19.61 23.50
CA ALA A 154 -8.28 -20.62 23.32
C ALA A 154 -8.02 -21.42 24.60
N GLU A 155 -8.06 -20.79 25.78
CA GLU A 155 -8.01 -21.48 27.08
C GLU A 155 -9.16 -22.47 27.26
N LYS A 156 -10.30 -22.21 26.60
CA LYS A 156 -11.47 -23.11 26.55
C LYS A 156 -11.42 -24.11 25.38
N GLY A 157 -10.31 -24.14 24.63
CA GLY A 157 -10.12 -25.00 23.47
C GLY A 157 -10.84 -24.55 22.20
N VAL A 158 -11.36 -23.32 22.15
CA VAL A 158 -12.07 -22.76 20.99
C VAL A 158 -11.17 -21.77 20.26
N ILE A 159 -10.91 -22.02 18.98
CA ILE A 159 -10.15 -21.10 18.13
C ILE A 159 -11.14 -20.12 17.49
N LEU A 160 -11.10 -18.87 17.93
CA LEU A 160 -11.87 -17.78 17.32
C LEU A 160 -11.05 -17.07 16.24
N LYS A 161 -11.75 -16.63 15.18
CA LYS A 161 -11.17 -15.75 14.17
C LYS A 161 -10.97 -14.35 14.74
N ARG A 162 -9.92 -13.67 14.28
CA ARG A 162 -9.69 -12.24 14.56
C ARG A 162 -10.88 -11.43 14.08
N GLU A 163 -11.33 -10.48 14.90
CA GLU A 163 -12.30 -9.47 14.49
C GLU A 163 -11.61 -8.12 14.32
N THR A 164 -12.02 -7.38 13.30
CA THR A 164 -11.55 -6.03 13.04
C THR A 164 -12.71 -5.04 13.11
N PRO A 165 -12.43 -3.77 13.44
CA PRO A 165 -13.46 -2.75 13.46
C PRO A 165 -13.94 -2.42 12.05
N THR A 166 -15.25 -2.50 11.86
CA THR A 166 -15.95 -2.05 10.65
C THR A 166 -16.00 -0.53 10.57
N SER A 167 -16.31 0.00 9.37
CA SER A 167 -16.51 1.45 9.17
C SER A 167 -17.66 1.99 10.03
N GLU A 168 -18.75 1.23 10.17
CA GLU A 168 -19.90 1.60 10.99
C GLU A 168 -19.57 1.60 12.49
N GLN A 169 -18.82 0.61 12.99
CA GLN A 169 -18.38 0.61 14.39
C GLN A 169 -17.51 1.83 14.73
N TYR A 170 -16.58 2.20 13.84
CA TYR A 170 -15.76 3.38 14.03
C TYR A 170 -16.59 4.68 13.97
N LYS A 171 -17.55 4.78 13.04
CA LYS A 171 -18.51 5.88 12.98
C LYS A 171 -19.30 5.98 14.28
N MET A 172 -19.94 4.91 14.72
CA MET A 172 -20.78 4.88 15.93
C MET A 172 -19.99 5.24 17.19
N TYR A 173 -18.74 4.81 17.28
CA TYR A 173 -17.84 5.23 18.34
C TYR A 173 -17.65 6.76 18.35
N GLN A 174 -17.38 7.37 17.19
CA GLN A 174 -17.20 8.81 17.11
C GLN A 174 -18.50 9.59 17.35
N VAL A 175 -19.64 9.06 16.93
CA VAL A 175 -20.97 9.60 17.27
C VAL A 175 -21.18 9.58 18.79
N SER A 176 -20.86 8.47 19.46
CA SER A 176 -21.01 8.34 20.92
C SER A 176 -20.14 9.33 21.72
N LYS A 177 -19.01 9.74 21.15
CA LYS A 177 -18.11 10.77 21.70
C LYS A 177 -18.50 12.21 21.32
N GLY A 178 -19.55 12.40 20.50
CA GLY A 178 -19.94 13.72 19.98
C GLY A 178 -18.92 14.34 19.01
N ILE A 179 -18.08 13.53 18.36
CA ILE A 179 -17.06 14.01 17.40
C ILE A 179 -17.68 14.25 16.01
N ILE A 180 -18.62 13.39 15.62
CA ILE A 180 -19.34 13.45 14.35
C ILE A 180 -20.85 13.33 14.60
N THR A 181 -21.63 13.73 13.61
CA THR A 181 -23.08 13.62 13.64
C THR A 181 -23.53 12.24 13.13
N VAL A 182 -24.78 11.87 13.43
CA VAL A 182 -25.34 10.54 13.08
C VAL A 182 -25.47 10.36 11.56
N ASP A 183 -25.67 11.46 10.84
CA ASP A 183 -25.78 11.55 9.38
C ASP A 183 -24.44 11.52 8.64
N ALA A 184 -23.31 11.47 9.36
CA ALA A 184 -21.99 11.32 8.75
C ALA A 184 -21.89 10.06 7.87
N ILE A 185 -21.14 10.14 6.76
CA ILE A 185 -20.99 9.02 5.81
C ILE A 185 -20.10 7.90 6.36
N GLY A 186 -19.30 8.18 7.39
CA GLY A 186 -18.36 7.25 7.99
C GLY A 186 -17.55 7.92 9.11
N GLY A 187 -16.44 7.30 9.50
CA GLY A 187 -15.54 7.88 10.50
C GLY A 187 -14.69 9.04 9.95
N GLN A 188 -14.10 9.83 10.84
CA GLN A 188 -13.17 10.90 10.50
C GLN A 188 -11.73 10.40 10.34
N TYR A 189 -11.10 10.91 9.28
CA TYR A 189 -9.72 10.69 8.90
C TYR A 189 -9.05 12.03 8.60
N LEU A 190 -7.78 12.13 8.89
CA LEU A 190 -6.97 13.31 8.67
C LEU A 190 -6.19 13.18 7.35
N PRO A 191 -6.45 14.04 6.34
CA PRO A 191 -5.61 14.13 5.15
C PRO A 191 -4.22 14.69 5.51
N VAL A 192 -3.17 13.98 5.11
CA VAL A 192 -1.77 14.35 5.37
C VAL A 192 -1.01 14.44 4.06
N PHE A 193 -0.59 15.65 3.73
CA PHE A 193 0.24 15.92 2.55
C PHE A 193 1.71 15.94 2.97
N LEU A 194 2.46 14.91 2.54
CA LEU A 194 3.87 14.72 2.84
C LEU A 194 4.78 15.46 1.86
N LYS A 195 4.23 15.86 0.70
CA LYS A 195 4.93 16.63 -0.34
C LYS A 195 4.08 17.84 -0.75
N SER A 196 4.76 18.94 -1.09
CA SER A 196 4.11 20.07 -1.78
C SER A 196 4.03 19.76 -3.28
N TYR A 197 2.91 19.19 -3.70
CA TYR A 197 2.61 18.92 -5.11
C TYR A 197 1.36 19.68 -5.60
N LEU A 198 0.49 20.10 -4.69
CA LEU A 198 -0.67 20.92 -5.00
C LEU A 198 -0.24 22.36 -5.29
N HIS A 199 -0.51 22.84 -6.51
CA HIS A 199 -0.33 24.22 -6.95
C HIS A 199 1.02 24.86 -6.55
N ARG A 200 2.13 24.13 -6.75
CA ARG A 200 3.49 24.60 -6.38
C ARG A 200 3.71 26.06 -6.77
N ARG A 201 4.07 26.87 -5.77
CA ARG A 201 4.46 28.29 -5.90
C ARG A 201 3.40 29.22 -6.52
N ARG A 202 2.12 28.81 -6.54
CA ARG A 202 1.02 29.68 -7.03
C ARG A 202 0.37 30.52 -5.93
N PHE A 203 0.57 30.18 -4.67
CA PHE A 203 -0.06 30.82 -3.54
C PHE A 203 0.95 31.07 -2.41
N ASP A 204 0.81 32.18 -1.71
CA ASP A 204 1.70 32.60 -0.62
C ASP A 204 1.43 31.87 0.70
N PHE A 205 0.40 31.03 0.75
CA PHE A 205 0.04 30.22 1.92
C PHE A 205 0.13 28.73 1.63
N ASN A 206 0.36 27.94 2.67
CA ASN A 206 0.44 26.49 2.56
C ASN A 206 -0.96 25.87 2.42
N ILE A 207 -1.41 25.67 1.17
CA ILE A 207 -2.70 25.02 0.86
C ILE A 207 -2.86 23.67 1.55
N ALA A 208 -1.79 22.90 1.69
CA ALA A 208 -1.87 21.60 2.35
C ALA A 208 -2.38 21.72 3.79
N GLN A 209 -1.99 22.77 4.52
CA GLN A 209 -2.46 23.01 5.88
C GLN A 209 -3.96 23.30 5.93
N VAL A 210 -4.49 23.99 4.91
CA VAL A 210 -5.93 24.30 4.79
C VAL A 210 -6.74 23.04 4.49
N LEU A 211 -6.17 22.15 3.66
CA LEU A 211 -6.79 20.89 3.24
C LEU A 211 -6.64 19.76 4.26
N SER A 212 -5.70 19.84 5.19
CA SER A 212 -5.49 18.88 6.30
C SER A 212 -6.55 18.99 7.42
N LYS A 213 -7.80 19.28 7.07
CA LYS A 213 -8.93 19.20 8.02
C LYS A 213 -9.47 17.78 8.03
N PRO A 214 -9.92 17.25 9.20
CA PRO A 214 -10.56 15.94 9.25
C PRO A 214 -11.72 15.84 8.26
N ARG A 215 -11.76 14.75 7.51
CA ARG A 215 -12.80 14.43 6.52
C ARG A 215 -13.39 13.07 6.83
N GLU A 216 -14.67 12.91 6.51
CA GLU A 216 -15.36 11.64 6.64
C GLU A 216 -14.99 10.73 5.49
N TRP A 217 -14.81 9.45 5.77
CA TRP A 217 -14.63 8.43 4.72
C TRP A 217 -15.43 7.19 5.09
N HIS A 218 -16.14 6.65 4.10
CA HIS A 218 -17.10 5.56 4.26
C HIS A 218 -16.43 4.17 4.25
N GLY A 219 -15.15 4.10 3.87
CA GLY A 219 -14.44 2.85 3.65
C GLY A 219 -13.99 2.14 4.92
N ALA A 220 -13.50 0.91 4.74
CA ALA A 220 -13.04 0.06 5.82
C ALA A 220 -11.76 0.65 6.46
N PRO A 221 -11.74 0.85 7.79
CA PRO A 221 -10.58 1.47 8.44
C PRO A 221 -9.27 0.71 8.22
N LEU A 222 -9.32 -0.62 8.09
CA LEU A 222 -8.14 -1.45 7.88
C LEU A 222 -7.45 -1.19 6.54
N ALA A 223 -8.19 -0.79 5.50
CA ALA A 223 -7.59 -0.33 4.24
C ALA A 223 -6.73 0.92 4.44
N CYS A 224 -7.25 1.90 5.20
CA CYS A 224 -6.50 3.09 5.56
C CYS A 224 -5.29 2.75 6.45
N LEU A 225 -5.48 1.93 7.49
CA LEU A 225 -4.38 1.52 8.40
C LEU A 225 -3.26 0.78 7.66
N ARG A 226 -3.58 -0.08 6.69
CA ARG A 226 -2.59 -0.72 5.82
C ARG A 226 -1.72 0.32 5.12
N ARG A 227 -2.33 1.34 4.53
CA ARG A 227 -1.60 2.44 3.87
C ARG A 227 -0.74 3.22 4.86
N CYS A 228 -1.27 3.54 6.04
CA CYS A 228 -0.52 4.25 7.08
C CYS A 228 0.70 3.46 7.55
N ILE A 229 0.55 2.15 7.75
CA ILE A 229 1.63 1.25 8.18
C ILE A 229 2.72 1.18 7.10
N GLN A 230 2.36 1.05 5.82
CA GLN A 230 3.34 1.12 4.72
C GLN A 230 4.12 2.44 4.74
N ALA A 231 3.42 3.56 5.02
CA ALA A 231 4.04 4.88 5.07
C ALA A 231 4.99 5.08 6.27
N LEU A 232 4.97 4.22 7.30
CA LEU A 232 5.94 4.26 8.42
C LEU A 232 7.39 4.08 7.95
N GLY A 233 7.61 3.43 6.80
CA GLY A 233 8.93 3.30 6.19
C GLY A 233 9.44 4.59 5.53
N SER A 234 8.57 5.59 5.30
CA SER A 234 8.97 6.86 4.70
C SER A 234 9.52 7.83 5.75
N PRO A 235 10.72 8.42 5.53
CA PRO A 235 11.25 9.47 6.41
C PRO A 235 10.36 10.72 6.48
N ARG A 236 9.48 10.94 5.49
CA ARG A 236 8.56 12.10 5.47
C ARG A 236 7.45 12.00 6.50
N LEU A 237 7.17 10.80 7.02
CA LEU A 237 6.17 10.64 8.06
C LEU A 237 6.58 11.33 9.38
N GLY A 238 7.84 11.77 9.52
CA GLY A 238 8.25 12.66 10.61
C GLY A 238 7.51 14.01 10.64
N ILE A 239 6.83 14.40 9.55
CA ILE A 239 5.92 15.57 9.49
C ILE A 239 4.60 15.28 10.23
N VAL A 240 4.21 14.02 10.35
CA VAL A 240 3.02 13.60 11.09
C VAL A 240 3.27 13.72 12.60
N ASN A 241 2.21 13.98 13.36
CA ASN A 241 2.26 13.98 14.82
C ASN A 241 2.96 12.71 15.34
N ARG A 242 4.00 12.90 16.17
CA ARG A 242 4.77 11.82 16.79
C ARG A 242 3.88 10.82 17.52
N ASP A 243 2.82 11.27 18.18
CA ASP A 243 1.85 10.40 18.84
C ASP A 243 1.17 9.44 17.86
N SER A 244 0.74 9.95 16.70
CA SER A 244 0.12 9.11 15.67
C SER A 244 1.11 8.09 15.11
N CYS A 245 2.37 8.46 14.89
CA CYS A 245 3.41 7.52 14.45
C CYS A 245 3.68 6.41 15.49
N LEU A 246 3.71 6.75 16.78
CA LEU A 246 3.87 5.76 17.85
C LEU A 246 2.68 4.81 17.93
N LYS A 247 1.45 5.33 17.84
CA LYS A 247 0.22 4.51 17.83
C LYS A 247 0.13 3.61 16.60
N LEU A 248 0.52 4.10 15.43
CA LEU A 248 0.58 3.27 14.22
C LEU A 248 1.62 2.14 14.35
N ARG A 249 2.76 2.41 14.98
CA ARG A 249 3.77 1.38 15.27
C ARG A 249 3.24 0.36 16.27
N GLN A 250 2.58 0.80 17.33
CA GLN A 250 1.93 -0.09 18.28
C GLN A 250 0.88 -0.98 17.60
N LEU A 251 0.06 -0.43 16.70
CA LEU A 251 -0.90 -1.21 15.91
C LEU A 251 -0.21 -2.22 15.00
N TYR A 252 0.89 -1.83 14.36
CA TYR A 252 1.70 -2.76 13.56
C TYR A 252 2.18 -3.93 14.42
N ASP A 253 2.73 -3.64 15.60
CA ASP A 253 3.18 -4.68 16.51
C ASP A 253 2.02 -5.57 16.96
N LEU A 254 0.87 -4.99 17.32
CA LEU A 254 -0.34 -5.73 17.68
C LEU A 254 -0.95 -6.55 16.53
N TYR A 255 -0.65 -6.25 15.27
CA TYR A 255 -1.20 -7.03 14.15
C TYR A 255 -0.30 -8.20 13.73
N PHE A 256 1.02 -8.03 13.82
CA PHE A 256 2.00 -8.97 13.24
C PHE A 256 2.91 -9.65 14.26
N PHE A 257 3.16 -9.01 15.40
CA PHE A 257 3.99 -9.57 16.45
C PHE A 257 3.09 -9.99 17.61
N ASP A 258 2.83 -11.29 17.68
CA ASP A 258 2.18 -11.92 18.80
C ASP A 258 2.98 -13.15 19.20
N ASP A 259 3.52 -13.12 20.42
CA ASP A 259 4.24 -14.26 21.00
C ASP A 259 3.28 -15.41 21.34
N GLU A 260 1.97 -15.15 21.39
CA GLU A 260 0.97 -16.10 21.89
C GLU A 260 0.37 -17.04 20.83
N TYR A 261 0.64 -16.79 19.54
CA TYR A 261 0.24 -17.68 18.44
C TYR A 261 1.42 -17.92 17.50
N SER A 262 2.39 -18.74 17.94
CA SER A 262 3.16 -19.57 17.02
C SER A 262 2.35 -20.85 16.75
N PRO A 263 1.48 -20.92 15.72
CA PRO A 263 1.21 -22.21 15.13
C PRO A 263 2.55 -22.71 14.60
N SER A 264 2.83 -23.98 14.84
CA SER A 264 4.02 -24.69 14.34
C SER A 264 4.22 -24.45 12.83
N CYS A 265 4.91 -23.38 12.47
CA CYS A 265 5.39 -23.12 11.12
C CYS A 265 6.87 -22.84 11.29
N ASN A 266 7.64 -23.92 11.15
CA ASN A 266 9.07 -23.93 10.86
C ASN A 266 9.84 -22.84 11.59
N LYS A 267 10.21 -23.13 12.85
CA LYS A 267 11.48 -22.60 13.35
C LYS A 267 12.48 -22.84 12.22
N LEU A 268 12.99 -21.77 11.60
CA LEU A 268 14.18 -21.89 10.78
C LEU A 268 15.17 -22.72 11.62
N PRO A 269 15.85 -23.73 11.06
CA PRO A 269 16.85 -24.46 11.82
C PRO A 269 17.81 -23.42 12.39
N ASP A 270 17.90 -23.41 13.71
CA ASP A 270 18.83 -22.62 14.48
C ASP A 270 20.23 -22.93 13.92
N LEU A 271 20.76 -22.07 13.04
CA LEU A 271 22.14 -22.16 12.57
C LEU A 271 23.03 -21.58 13.67
N ALA A 272 23.00 -22.22 14.83
CA ALA A 272 23.95 -22.03 15.89
C ALA A 272 24.36 -23.40 16.42
N VAL A 273 25.68 -23.58 16.51
CA VAL A 273 26.40 -24.67 17.18
C VAL A 273 26.67 -25.93 16.34
N ARG A 274 27.66 -25.81 15.45
CA ARG A 274 28.69 -26.86 15.33
C ARG A 274 30.08 -26.28 15.59
N SER A 275 30.27 -25.74 16.79
CA SER A 275 31.60 -25.60 17.39
C SER A 275 31.92 -26.93 18.08
N GLN A 276 32.55 -27.85 17.35
CA GLN A 276 33.28 -28.93 18.00
C GLN A 276 34.67 -28.40 18.42
N PRO A 277 35.12 -28.72 19.63
CA PRO A 277 36.38 -28.23 20.17
C PRO A 277 37.54 -29.00 19.53
N ILE A 278 38.47 -28.30 18.89
CA ILE A 278 39.81 -28.84 18.64
C ILE A 278 40.69 -28.30 19.76
N ASP A 279 41.05 -29.22 20.64
CA ASP A 279 41.98 -29.05 21.75
C ASP A 279 43.43 -29.02 21.24
N GLY A 280 44.27 -28.23 21.94
CA GLY A 280 45.72 -28.36 21.99
C GLY A 280 46.57 -27.72 20.87
N GLY A 281 47.25 -26.60 21.16
CA GLY A 281 48.31 -26.10 20.27
C GLY A 281 49.00 -24.77 20.57
N GLN A 282 49.49 -24.57 21.81
CA GLN A 282 50.59 -23.67 22.22
C GLN A 282 50.71 -22.23 21.65
N LYS A 283 50.52 -21.27 22.56
CA LYS A 283 51.05 -19.90 22.50
C LYS A 283 52.56 -19.88 22.24
N ARG A 284 53.02 -19.00 21.34
CA ARG A 284 54.33 -18.35 21.45
C ARG A 284 54.16 -16.84 21.35
N GLN A 285 54.63 -16.16 22.39
CA GLN A 285 54.89 -14.73 22.44
C GLN A 285 55.96 -14.36 21.40
N PHE A 286 55.91 -13.14 20.88
CA PHE A 286 57.10 -12.49 20.35
C PHE A 286 57.13 -11.04 20.78
N ASP A 287 58.21 -10.71 21.47
CA ASP A 287 58.55 -9.40 22.00
C ASP A 287 59.00 -8.41 20.91
N ASP A 288 58.86 -7.15 21.31
CA ASP A 288 59.20 -5.88 20.67
C ASP A 288 60.70 -5.70 20.41
N VAL A 289 61.10 -5.29 19.18
CA VAL A 289 62.31 -4.48 18.89
C VAL A 289 62.13 -3.72 17.55
N THR A 290 62.05 -2.38 17.60
CA THR A 290 62.45 -1.43 16.52
C THR A 290 63.96 -1.09 16.71
N PRO A 291 64.71 -0.33 15.86
CA PRO A 291 64.45 0.24 14.53
C PRO A 291 65.64 0.14 13.52
N GLY A 292 65.46 0.55 12.25
CA GLY A 292 66.59 0.86 11.36
C GLY A 292 66.26 1.04 9.87
N ASP A 293 66.06 2.29 9.45
CA ASP A 293 66.44 2.81 8.11
C ASP A 293 67.99 2.93 8.05
N PRO A 294 68.71 3.10 6.89
CA PRO A 294 68.31 3.82 5.67
C PRO A 294 68.92 3.31 4.31
N HIS A 295 68.57 4.02 3.23
CA HIS A 295 69.33 4.28 1.98
C HIS A 295 69.16 3.41 0.71
N SER A 296 68.59 4.09 -0.30
CA SER A 296 69.16 4.35 -1.65
C SER A 296 69.32 3.18 -2.65
N ALA A 297 68.59 3.23 -3.77
CA ALA A 297 69.15 3.61 -5.08
C ALA A 297 68.11 3.58 -6.22
N LYS A 298 68.33 4.48 -7.17
CA LYS A 298 67.57 4.77 -8.39
C LYS A 298 67.84 3.76 -9.53
N ARG A 299 66.93 3.81 -10.52
CA ARG A 299 67.09 3.72 -12.00
C ARG A 299 66.76 2.40 -12.74
N HIS A 300 65.61 2.49 -13.43
CA HIS A 300 65.33 2.30 -14.87
C HIS A 300 65.66 0.99 -15.64
N GLN A 301 64.55 0.46 -16.19
CA GLN A 301 64.28 -0.03 -17.56
C GLN A 301 64.89 -1.36 -18.07
N GLY A 302 63.99 -2.30 -18.40
CA GLY A 302 64.22 -3.37 -19.39
C GLY A 302 63.22 -4.54 -19.27
N PRO A 303 62.73 -5.15 -20.37
CA PRO A 303 61.43 -5.82 -20.39
C PRO A 303 61.45 -7.37 -20.32
N ARG A 304 60.24 -7.91 -20.09
CA ARG A 304 59.68 -9.25 -20.39
C ARG A 304 59.61 -10.32 -19.29
N GLU A 305 58.36 -10.76 -19.15
CA GLU A 305 57.85 -12.14 -19.02
C GLU A 305 57.99 -12.87 -17.67
N GLY A 306 56.81 -13.18 -17.10
CA GLY A 306 56.60 -14.38 -16.30
C GLY A 306 56.13 -14.15 -14.87
N GLY A 307 54.83 -14.40 -14.62
CA GLY A 307 54.42 -15.09 -13.40
C GLY A 307 53.65 -14.31 -12.34
N ASN A 308 52.48 -14.89 -12.03
CA ASN A 308 51.84 -14.99 -10.71
C ASN A 308 51.03 -13.81 -10.15
N ASN A 309 49.71 -14.01 -10.18
CA ASN A 309 48.81 -14.08 -9.02
C ASN A 309 49.22 -13.25 -7.80
N SER A 310 48.62 -12.08 -7.64
CA SER A 310 48.04 -11.69 -6.36
C SER A 310 46.85 -10.77 -6.61
N SER A 311 45.64 -11.29 -6.36
CA SER A 311 44.46 -10.45 -6.18
C SER A 311 44.71 -9.57 -4.96
N GLN A 312 45.02 -8.29 -5.19
CA GLN A 312 45.14 -7.30 -4.13
C GLN A 312 43.79 -7.20 -3.41
N ASP A 313 43.77 -7.57 -2.13
CA ASP A 313 42.68 -7.32 -1.19
C ASP A 313 42.41 -5.81 -1.14
N THR A 314 41.44 -5.33 -1.92
CA THR A 314 41.01 -3.93 -1.90
C THR A 314 40.09 -3.73 -0.70
N THR A 315 40.47 -2.89 0.26
CA THR A 315 39.58 -2.46 1.35
C THR A 315 38.78 -1.23 0.93
N THR A 316 37.52 -1.16 1.32
CA THR A 316 36.63 -0.01 1.13
C THR A 316 36.00 0.37 2.46
N PHE A 317 35.91 1.67 2.72
CA PHE A 317 35.28 2.18 3.93
C PHE A 317 33.75 2.02 3.86
N CYS A 318 33.16 1.31 4.82
CA CYS A 318 31.72 1.17 4.93
C CYS A 318 31.16 2.21 5.90
N PRO A 319 30.40 3.23 5.44
CA PRO A 319 29.87 4.28 6.31
C PRO A 319 28.81 3.78 7.31
N ILE A 320 28.21 2.61 7.08
CA ILE A 320 27.25 1.98 8.00
C ILE A 320 27.95 1.33 9.19
N LEU A 321 29.13 0.73 8.96
CA LEU A 321 29.89 0.03 9.99
C LEU A 321 31.03 0.89 10.56
N LEU A 322 31.23 2.09 10.03
CA LEU A 322 32.30 3.04 10.36
C LEU A 322 33.69 2.37 10.43
N ARG A 323 33.94 1.38 9.55
CA ARG A 323 35.21 0.64 9.47
C ARG A 323 35.53 0.25 8.04
N GLU A 324 36.81 -0.02 7.79
CA GLU A 324 37.26 -0.62 6.54
C GLU A 324 36.80 -2.08 6.45
N VAL A 325 36.23 -2.43 5.31
CA VAL A 325 35.75 -3.77 4.99
C VAL A 325 36.40 -4.20 3.69
N ARG A 326 36.75 -5.49 3.56
CA ARG A 326 37.26 -6.02 2.30
C ARG A 326 36.18 -5.92 1.23
N ALA A 327 36.49 -5.23 0.13
CA ALA A 327 35.65 -5.17 -1.05
C ALA A 327 35.87 -6.45 -1.88
N VAL A 328 35.07 -7.48 -1.58
CA VAL A 328 35.03 -8.68 -2.43
C VAL A 328 34.06 -8.38 -3.58
N TRP A 329 34.60 -7.90 -4.70
CA TRP A 329 33.81 -7.76 -5.92
C TRP A 329 33.53 -9.15 -6.48
N SER A 330 32.25 -9.55 -6.51
CA SER A 330 31.85 -10.81 -7.17
C SER A 330 32.01 -10.75 -8.68
N LEU A 331 31.97 -9.54 -9.25
CA LEU A 331 32.30 -9.21 -10.65
C LEU A 331 33.14 -7.93 -10.62
N GLY A 332 34.45 -8.10 -10.47
CA GLY A 332 35.40 -6.98 -10.50
C GLY A 332 35.56 -6.41 -11.92
N PRO A 333 36.27 -5.27 -12.06
CA PRO A 333 36.57 -4.67 -13.37
C PRO A 333 37.37 -5.60 -14.30
N ASP A 334 37.98 -6.65 -13.74
CA ASP A 334 38.77 -7.64 -14.46
C ASP A 334 37.94 -8.83 -14.98
N VAL A 335 36.64 -8.90 -14.67
CA VAL A 335 35.77 -9.99 -15.14
C VAL A 335 35.18 -9.66 -16.50
N SER A 336 35.45 -10.51 -17.48
CA SER A 336 34.88 -10.36 -18.83
C SER A 336 33.37 -10.62 -18.83
N THR A 337 32.64 -9.99 -19.76
CA THR A 337 31.20 -10.22 -19.94
C THR A 337 30.88 -11.70 -20.16
N GLU A 338 31.77 -12.44 -20.84
CA GLU A 338 31.59 -13.87 -21.10
C GLU A 338 31.70 -14.71 -19.82
N GLU A 339 32.62 -14.39 -18.91
CA GLU A 339 32.74 -15.06 -17.61
C GLU A 339 31.54 -14.78 -16.70
N ALA A 340 31.07 -13.53 -16.67
CA ALA A 340 29.85 -13.17 -15.96
C ALA A 340 28.64 -13.98 -16.48
N VAL A 341 28.50 -14.11 -17.80
CA VAL A 341 27.41 -14.89 -18.42
C VAL A 341 27.54 -16.37 -18.08
N ARG A 342 28.73 -16.98 -18.16
CA ARG A 342 28.89 -18.40 -17.80
C ARG A 342 28.57 -18.71 -16.35
N GLN A 343 28.92 -17.79 -15.44
CA GLN A 343 28.71 -17.99 -14.02
C GLN A 343 27.23 -17.86 -13.62
N PHE A 344 26.47 -16.96 -14.26
CA PHE A 344 25.10 -16.64 -13.85
C PHE A 344 24.00 -17.09 -14.82
N ALA A 345 24.30 -17.40 -16.09
CA ALA A 345 23.32 -17.92 -17.05
C ALA A 345 22.61 -19.23 -16.60
N PRO A 346 23.27 -20.19 -15.92
CA PRO A 346 22.59 -21.37 -15.39
C PRO A 346 21.55 -21.06 -14.30
N ILE A 347 21.70 -19.95 -13.59
CA ILE A 347 20.79 -19.51 -12.52
C ILE A 347 19.55 -18.85 -13.13
N VAL A 348 19.73 -18.06 -14.19
CA VAL A 348 18.63 -17.41 -14.91
C VAL A 348 17.76 -18.44 -15.66
N THR A 349 18.38 -19.46 -16.25
CA THR A 349 17.65 -20.53 -16.96
C THR A 349 16.88 -21.48 -16.04
N ARG A 350 17.35 -21.72 -14.81
CA ARG A 350 16.58 -22.46 -13.79
C ARG A 350 15.36 -21.69 -13.26
N SER A 351 15.43 -20.36 -13.21
CA SER A 351 14.31 -19.51 -12.79
C SER A 351 13.15 -19.54 -13.79
N LEU A 352 13.45 -19.63 -15.09
CA LEU A 352 12.45 -19.67 -16.16
C LEU A 352 11.74 -21.03 -16.29
N ASN A 353 12.38 -22.13 -15.88
CA ASN A 353 11.78 -23.48 -15.97
C ASN A 353 11.03 -23.91 -14.70
N SER A 354 11.10 -23.15 -13.60
CA SER A 354 10.35 -23.44 -12.38
C SER A 354 8.94 -22.82 -12.36
N SER A 355 8.50 -22.19 -13.46
CA SER A 355 7.15 -21.61 -13.61
C SER A 355 6.11 -22.58 -14.19
N HIS A 356 6.49 -23.84 -14.44
CA HIS A 356 5.60 -24.88 -14.94
C HIS A 356 5.84 -26.21 -14.21
N VAL A 357 5.42 -26.29 -12.94
CA VAL A 357 4.86 -27.49 -12.30
C VAL A 357 3.78 -27.05 -11.33
#